data_AF-A0A1Y3W8E3-F1
#
_entry.id   AF-A0A1Y3W8E3-F1
#
_cell.length_a   1.000
_cell.length_b   1.000
_cell.length_c   1.000
_cell.angle_alpha   90.00
_cell.angle_beta   90.00
_cell.angle_gamma   90.00
#
_symmetry.space_group_name_H-M   'P 1'
#
loop_
_entity.id
_entity.type
_entity.pdbx_description
1 polymer ?
#
loop_
_entity_poly.entity_id
_entity_poly.type
_entity_poly.pdbx_seq_one_letter_code
_entity_poly.pdbx_strand_id
1 'polypeptide(L)' 'MEAENKITPEEAFFNSKAELEQKIVALLKEFAGTNATSITFKGCVDVQPLFSETGQIMQTRISRVEVETKIAQ' A
#
# COMPACT_ATOMS: atom_id res chain seq x y z
N MET A 1 10.08 -48.19 -3.05
CA MET A 1 8.75 -47.52 -2.98
C MET A 1 9.04 -46.05 -2.82
N GLU A 2 9.20 -45.35 -3.93
CA GLU A 2 9.34 -43.90 -3.90
C GLU A 2 7.92 -43.34 -3.79
N ALA A 3 7.60 -42.78 -2.62
CA ALA A 3 6.37 -42.04 -2.46
C ALA A 3 6.49 -40.80 -3.36
N GLU A 4 5.87 -40.84 -4.54
CA GLU A 4 5.58 -39.64 -5.32
C GLU A 4 4.87 -38.68 -4.38
N ASN A 5 5.58 -37.63 -3.96
CA ASN A 5 5.06 -36.58 -3.09
C ASN A 5 4.07 -35.76 -3.93
N LYS A 6 2.89 -36.33 -4.16
CA LYS A 6 1.81 -35.70 -4.93
C LYS A 6 1.28 -34.57 -4.08
N ILE A 7 1.73 -33.37 -4.41
CA ILE A 7 1.20 -32.12 -3.88
C ILE A 7 -0.32 -32.17 -4.03
N THR A 8 -1.04 -31.93 -2.94
CA THR A 8 -2.51 -31.91 -2.99
C THR A 8 -2.98 -30.79 -3.93
N PRO A 9 -4.16 -30.91 -4.56
CA PRO A 9 -4.72 -29.83 -5.38
C PRO A 9 -4.78 -28.49 -4.64
N GLU A 10 -5.05 -28.52 -3.33
CA GLU A 10 -5.08 -27.35 -2.45
C GLU A 10 -3.68 -26.73 -2.31
N GLU A 11 -2.65 -27.51 -1.99
CA GLU A 11 -1.27 -27.01 -1.91
C GLU A 11 -0.78 -26.47 -3.27
N ALA A 12 -1.14 -27.14 -4.37
CA ALA A 12 -0.80 -26.67 -5.71
C ALA A 12 -1.47 -25.32 -6.03
N PHE A 13 -2.72 -25.13 -5.61
CA PHE A 13 -3.41 -23.85 -5.73
C PHE A 13 -2.75 -22.75 -4.90
N PHE A 14 -2.45 -23.00 -3.62
CA PHE A 14 -1.79 -22.01 -2.76
C PHE A 14 -0.40 -21.63 -3.26
N ASN A 15 0.38 -22.61 -3.74
CA ASN A 15 1.68 -22.36 -4.35
C ASN A 15 1.55 -21.50 -5.63
N SER A 16 0.61 -21.84 -6.51
CA SER A 16 0.37 -21.08 -7.74
C SER A 16 -0.09 -19.65 -7.45
N LYS A 17 -0.92 -19.47 -6.41
CA LYS A 17 -1.35 -18.14 -5.94
C LYS A 17 -0.17 -17.32 -5.43
N ALA A 18 0.67 -17.89 -4.56
CA ALA A 18 1.83 -17.20 -4.02
C ALA A 18 2.82 -16.80 -5.14
N GLU A 19 3.00 -17.67 -6.13
CA GLU A 19 3.85 -17.39 -7.28
C GLU A 19 3.30 -16.26 -8.17
N LEU A 20 1.97 -16.23 -8.36
CA LEU A 20 1.29 -15.15 -9.07
C LEU A 20 1.44 -13.81 -8.33
N GLU A 21 1.22 -13.79 -7.02
CA GLU A 21 1.39 -12.59 -6.19
C GLU A 21 2.82 -12.04 -6.28
N GLN A 22 3.82 -12.92 -6.20
CA GLN A 22 5.23 -12.52 -6.37
C GLN A 22 5.51 -11.93 -7.77
N LYS A 23 4.99 -12.56 -8.83
CA LYS A 23 5.15 -12.07 -10.21
C LYS A 23 4.50 -10.70 -10.40
N ILE A 24 3.29 -10.49 -9.87
CA ILE A 24 2.61 -9.19 -9.93
C ILE A 24 3.43 -8.11 -9.21
N VAL A 25 3.93 -8.40 -8.00
CA VAL A 25 4.76 -7.46 -7.24
C VAL A 25 6.05 -7.11 -7.99
N ALA A 26 6.71 -8.10 -8.59
CA ALA A 26 7.92 -7.87 -9.38
C ALA A 26 7.64 -6.96 -10.59
N LEU A 27 6.58 -7.24 -11.36
CA LEU A 27 6.18 -6.43 -12.50
C LEU A 27 5.80 -4.99 -12.12
N LEU A 28 5.10 -4.80 -11.00
CA LEU A 28 4.76 -3.46 -10.51
C LEU A 28 6.01 -2.69 -10.08
N LYS A 29 6.99 -3.34 -9.45
CA LYS A 29 8.27 -2.72 -9.08
C LYS A 29 9.08 -2.33 -10.32
N GLU A 30 9.17 -3.21 -11.30
CA GLU A 30 9.84 -2.95 -12.57
C GLU A 30 9.17 -1.79 -13.33
N PHE A 31 7.84 -1.80 -13.39
CA PHE A 31 7.05 -0.72 -13.98
C PHE A 31 7.30 0.61 -13.26
N ALA A 32 7.27 0.65 -11.93
CA ALA A 32 7.51 1.86 -11.14
C ALA A 32 8.97 2.37 -11.28
N GLY A 33 9.94 1.45 -11.37
CA GLY A 33 11.34 1.80 -11.58
C GLY A 33 11.64 2.33 -12.99
N THR A 34 10.97 1.78 -14.00
CA THR A 34 11.14 2.18 -15.41
C THR A 34 10.36 3.46 -15.73
N ASN A 35 9.11 3.51 -15.27
CA ASN A 35 8.20 4.63 -15.47
C ASN A 35 8.15 5.44 -14.18
N ALA A 36 9.30 6.01 -13.78
CA ALA A 36 9.43 6.85 -12.60
C ALA A 36 8.40 8.01 -12.68
N THR A 37 7.21 7.73 -12.15
CA THR A 37 6.08 8.64 -12.21
C THR A 37 6.14 9.40 -10.90
N SER A 38 6.47 10.69 -10.97
CA SER A 38 6.43 11.56 -9.80
C SER A 38 4.98 11.70 -9.34
N ILE A 39 4.53 10.81 -8.45
CA ILE A 39 3.21 10.90 -7.84
C ILE A 39 3.27 12.03 -6.81
N THR A 40 2.72 13.19 -7.17
CA THR A 40 2.59 14.32 -6.26
C THR A 40 1.27 14.20 -5.50
N PHE A 41 1.35 13.76 -4.25
CA PHE A 41 0.19 13.75 -3.36
C PHE A 41 -0.07 15.17 -2.84
N LYS A 42 -1.24 15.72 -3.14
CA LYS A 42 -1.75 16.96 -2.52
C LYS A 42 -3.01 16.62 -1.75
N GLY A 43 -2.96 16.76 -0.43
CA GLY A 43 -4.12 16.59 0.44
C GLY A 43 -4.36 17.86 1.25
N CYS A 44 -5.62 18.28 1.36
CA CYS A 44 -6.03 19.24 2.38
C CYS A 44 -6.16 18.49 3.70
N VAL A 45 -5.59 19.03 4.77
CA VAL A 45 -5.67 18.42 6.11
C VAL A 45 -6.39 19.36 7.06
N ASP A 46 -7.41 18.83 7.73
CA ASP A 46 -8.05 19.53 8.84
C ASP A 46 -7.21 19.32 10.09
N VAL A 47 -6.61 20.42 10.55
CA VAL A 47 -5.74 20.45 11.72
C VAL A 47 -6.57 20.89 12.93
N GLN A 48 -6.79 19.99 13.88
CA GLN A 48 -7.51 20.30 15.11
C GLN A 48 -6.51 20.45 16.27
N PRO A 49 -6.25 21.68 16.75
CA PRO A 49 -5.45 21.91 17.93
C PRO A 49 -6.25 21.61 19.21
N LEU A 50 -5.60 20.92 20.14
CA LEU A 50 -6.06 20.73 21.51
C LEU A 50 -5.37 21.79 22.39
N PHE A 51 -6.17 22.58 23.09
CA PHE A 51 -5.69 23.63 23.99
C PHE A 51 -5.76 23.17 25.45
N SER A 52 -4.81 23.63 26.27
CA SER A 52 -4.88 23.56 27.72
C SER A 52 -5.98 24.49 28.25
N GLU A 53 -6.35 24.32 29.52
CA GLU A 53 -7.25 25.24 30.23
C GLU A 53 -6.70 26.69 30.28
N THR A 54 -5.39 26.85 30.12
CA THR A 54 -4.70 28.16 30.05
C THR A 54 -4.55 28.70 28.62
N GLY A 55 -5.12 28.00 27.62
CA GLY A 55 -5.11 28.43 26.21
C GLY A 55 -3.82 28.12 25.44
N GLN A 56 -2.92 27.32 26.00
CA GLN A 56 -1.69 26.89 25.31
C GLN A 56 -1.98 25.67 24.42
N ILE A 57 -1.40 25.61 23.23
CA ILE A 57 -1.51 24.45 22.35
C ILE A 57 -0.73 23.29 22.98
N MET A 58 -1.43 22.20 23.31
CA MET A 58 -0.83 20.99 23.89
C MET A 58 -0.53 19.94 22.83
N GLN A 59 -1.43 19.77 21.87
CA GLN A 59 -1.33 18.73 20.85
C GLN A 59 -2.08 19.16 19.59
N THR A 60 -1.63 18.66 18.45
CA THR A 60 -2.33 18.86 17.18
C THR A 60 -2.66 17.50 16.59
N ARG A 61 -3.93 17.28 16.24
CA ARG A 61 -4.38 16.05 15.57
C ARG A 61 -4.70 16.37 14.11
N ILE A 62 -4.13 15.57 13.20
CA ILE A 62 -4.52 15.56 11.79
C ILE A 62 -5.60 14.50 11.63
N SER A 63 -6.73 14.86 11.02
CA SER A 63 -7.81 13.92 10.72
C SER A 63 -8.37 14.19 9.33
N ARG A 64 -9.03 13.19 8.73
CA ARG A 64 -9.67 13.27 7.39
C ARG A 64 -8.69 13.61 6.25
N VAL A 65 -7.63 12.82 6.14
CA VAL A 65 -6.73 12.90 4.98
C VAL A 65 -7.42 12.24 3.80
N GLU A 66 -7.85 13.02 2.81
CA GLU A 66 -8.32 12.51 1.52
C GLU A 66 -7.19 12.55 0.49
N VAL A 67 -7.06 11.45 -0.27
CA VAL A 67 -6.02 11.28 -1.28
C VAL A 67 -6.67 11.16 -2.65
N GLU A 68 -6.41 12.13 -3.53
CA GLU A 68 -6.81 12.08 -4.94
C GLU A 68 -5.57 11.90 -5.82
N THR A 69 -5.62 10.94 -6.74
CA THR A 69 -4.56 10.70 -7.72
C THR A 69 -5.03 11.15 -9.11
N LYS A 70 -4.29 12.05 -9.75
CA LYS A 70 -4.50 12.41 -11.16
C LYS A 70 -3.38 11.83 -12.01
N ILE A 71 -3.77 10.96 -12.95
CA ILE A 71 -2.87 10.47 -14.00
C ILE A 71 -2.95 11.51 -15.13
N ALA A 72 -1.87 12.26 -15.35
CA ALA A 72 -1.74 13.09 -16.54
C ALA A 72 -1.35 12.18 -17.71
N GLN A 73 -2.16 12.20 -18.78
CA GLN A 73 -1.86 11.58 -20.07
C GLN A 73 -0.98 12.49 -20.92
#